data_AF-A0A4U6XBF2-F1
#
_entry.id   AF-A0A4U6XBF2-F1
#
_cell.length_a   1.000
_cell.length_b   1.000
_cell.length_c   1.000
_cell.angle_alpha   90.00
_cell.angle_beta   90.00
_cell.angle_gamma   90.00
#
_symmetry.space_group_name_H-M   'P 1'
#
loop_
_entity.id
_entity.type
_entity.pdbx_description
1 polymer ?
#
loop_
_entity_poly.entity_id
_entity_poly.type
_entity_poly.pdbx_seq_one_letter_code
_entity_poly.pdbx_strand_id
1 'polypeptide(L)'
;MHYSRCLPFLALFASSAVVLVTARSVPLKSGDQCNKAPESANPEYSFYTFFLDPEFKNRARKGGFERIGVRQYCHAFGDYNTPTENWGYSDMNRFGPENPYTIWVPRCKKTDNRHVHSYMVFLVGHSNAHVLGSCGLDRAICTEKRTKHVDLKDITPWTCTV
;
A
#
# COMPACT_ATOMS: atom_id res chain seq x y z
N MET A 1 -73.21 9.41 6.42
CA MET A 1 -72.24 8.42 6.91
C MET A 1 -71.43 7.93 5.72
N HIS A 2 -70.15 8.28 5.64
CA HIS A 2 -69.01 7.37 5.41
C HIS A 2 -67.76 8.19 5.09
N TYR A 3 -66.81 8.09 6.01
CA TYR A 3 -65.42 8.51 5.86
C TYR A 3 -64.75 7.69 4.75
N SER A 4 -63.92 8.33 3.92
CA SER A 4 -62.84 7.60 3.26
C SER A 4 -61.55 8.40 3.37
N ARG A 5 -60.68 7.89 4.25
CA ARG A 5 -59.31 8.33 4.48
C ARG A 5 -58.44 7.67 3.42
N CYS A 6 -57.73 8.44 2.60
CA CYS A 6 -56.56 7.96 1.88
C CYS A 6 -55.32 8.62 2.48
N LEU A 7 -54.56 7.84 3.25
CA LEU A 7 -53.20 8.13 3.68
C LEU A 7 -52.22 7.24 2.86
N PRO A 8 -50.93 7.60 2.81
CA PRO A 8 -50.09 7.49 1.63
C PRO A 8 -49.27 6.20 1.60
N PHE A 9 -48.96 5.72 0.40
CA PHE A 9 -47.84 4.79 0.18
C PHE A 9 -46.69 5.56 -0.46
N LEU A 10 -45.84 6.16 0.38
CA LEU A 10 -44.51 6.59 -0.02
C LEU A 10 -43.59 5.37 0.01
N ALA A 11 -43.33 4.78 -1.15
CA ALA A 11 -42.31 3.77 -1.32
C ALA A 11 -40.92 4.44 -1.22
N LEU A 12 -40.26 4.26 -0.08
CA LEU A 12 -38.85 4.59 0.11
C LEU A 12 -38.01 3.58 -0.68
N PHE A 13 -37.59 3.95 -1.89
CA PHE A 13 -36.50 3.26 -2.56
C PHE A 13 -35.21 3.55 -1.79
N ALA A 14 -34.72 2.54 -1.06
CA ALA A 14 -33.39 2.55 -0.49
C ALA A 14 -32.37 2.49 -1.63
N SER A 15 -31.93 3.66 -2.09
CA SER A 15 -30.79 3.78 -2.99
C SER A 15 -29.56 3.23 -2.28
N SER A 16 -29.15 2.03 -2.67
CA SER A 16 -27.87 1.46 -2.29
C SER A 16 -26.77 2.38 -2.81
N ALA A 17 -26.17 3.16 -1.91
CA ALA A 17 -24.98 3.92 -2.22
C ALA A 17 -23.84 2.93 -2.47
N VAL A 18 -23.58 2.64 -3.75
CA VAL A 18 -22.35 1.98 -4.18
C VAL A 18 -21.22 2.94 -3.85
N VAL A 19 -20.49 2.66 -2.78
CA VAL A 19 -19.24 3.35 -2.47
C VAL A 19 -18.27 2.96 -3.58
N LEU A 20 -18.16 3.83 -4.59
CA LEU A 20 -17.14 3.76 -5.60
C LEU A 20 -15.80 3.95 -4.88
N VAL A 21 -15.07 2.85 -4.62
CA VAL A 21 -13.68 2.93 -4.21
C VAL A 21 -12.93 3.49 -5.41
N THR A 22 -12.76 4.81 -5.43
CA THR A 22 -11.92 5.48 -6.41
C THR A 22 -10.54 4.84 -6.30
N ALA A 23 -10.05 4.30 -7.42
CA ALA A 23 -8.66 3.89 -7.51
C ALA A 23 -7.84 5.09 -7.04
N ARG A 24 -7.15 4.95 -5.90
CA ARG A 24 -6.16 5.92 -5.46
C ARG A 24 -5.04 5.86 -6.49
N SER A 25 -5.18 6.56 -7.61
CA SER A 25 -4.02 7.03 -8.34
C SER A 25 -3.30 7.91 -7.34
N VAL A 26 -2.14 7.44 -6.86
CA VAL A 26 -1.21 8.31 -6.15
C VAL A 26 -0.96 9.44 -7.14
N PRO A 27 -1.43 10.68 -6.88
CA PRO A 27 -1.11 11.76 -7.77
C PRO A 27 0.40 11.88 -7.67
N LEU A 28 1.10 11.60 -8.77
CA LEU A 28 2.48 12.05 -8.89
C LEU A 28 2.39 13.55 -8.69
N LYS A 29 2.78 14.05 -7.51
CA LYS A 29 3.05 15.47 -7.39
C LYS A 29 4.09 15.75 -8.46
N SER A 30 3.69 16.56 -9.44
CA SER A 30 4.59 17.19 -10.39
C SER A 30 5.73 17.84 -9.59
N GLY A 31 6.85 17.13 -9.44
CA GLY A 31 8.00 17.52 -8.62
C GLY A 31 8.60 16.44 -7.70
N ASP A 32 7.88 15.37 -7.34
CA ASP A 32 8.41 14.34 -6.43
C ASP A 32 9.20 13.26 -7.20
N GLN A 33 10.46 13.12 -6.82
CA GLN A 33 11.40 12.10 -7.30
C GLN A 33 10.79 10.70 -7.13
N CYS A 34 10.54 10.01 -8.24
CA CYS A 34 10.26 8.58 -8.17
C CYS A 34 11.53 7.80 -7.82
N ASN A 35 11.39 6.78 -6.99
CA ASN A 35 12.52 5.93 -6.64
C ASN A 35 12.89 5.04 -7.83
N LYS A 36 14.09 5.25 -8.37
CA LYS A 36 14.62 4.37 -9.42
C LYS A 36 14.86 2.99 -8.82
N ALA A 37 14.30 1.97 -9.47
CA ALA A 37 14.49 0.58 -9.05
C ALA A 37 14.81 -0.29 -10.27
N PRO A 38 15.96 -0.99 -10.28
CA PRO A 38 16.22 -2.02 -11.28
C PRO A 38 15.23 -3.18 -11.15
N GLU A 39 15.15 -3.97 -12.21
CA GLU A 39 14.47 -5.26 -12.20
C GLU A 39 15.17 -6.23 -11.23
N SER A 40 14.39 -6.93 -10.41
CA SER A 40 14.92 -7.94 -9.48
C SER A 40 15.58 -9.10 -10.24
N ALA A 41 16.74 -9.56 -9.78
CA ALA A 41 17.39 -10.76 -10.31
C ALA A 41 16.61 -12.05 -9.99
N ASN A 42 15.78 -12.03 -8.94
CA ASN A 42 14.86 -13.13 -8.66
C ASN A 42 13.49 -12.82 -9.29
N PRO A 43 13.06 -13.58 -10.30
CA PRO A 43 11.87 -13.27 -11.06
C PRO A 43 10.57 -13.64 -10.33
N GLU A 44 10.60 -14.07 -9.07
CA GLU A 44 9.40 -14.33 -8.26
C GLU A 44 9.13 -13.24 -7.22
N TYR A 45 10.11 -12.39 -6.91
CA TYR A 45 10.02 -11.45 -5.80
C TYR A 45 10.57 -10.07 -6.12
N SER A 46 9.90 -9.07 -5.57
CA SER A 46 10.48 -7.74 -5.36
C SER A 46 11.16 -7.67 -4.00
N PHE A 47 12.24 -6.91 -3.91
CA PHE A 47 12.94 -6.61 -2.68
C PHE A 47 12.86 -5.11 -2.41
N TYR A 48 12.51 -4.75 -1.18
CA TYR A 48 12.40 -3.38 -0.74
C TYR A 48 13.34 -3.17 0.43
N THR A 49 14.41 -2.42 0.19
CA THR A 49 15.38 -2.04 1.21
C THR A 49 15.15 -0.61 1.63
N PHE A 50 14.85 -0.39 2.91
CA PHE A 50 14.56 0.93 3.48
C PHE A 50 14.89 0.95 4.97
N PHE A 51 14.90 2.14 5.58
CA PHE A 51 15.08 2.26 7.02
C PHE A 51 13.99 3.12 7.66
N LEU A 52 13.72 2.81 8.93
CA LEU A 52 12.81 3.59 9.75
C LEU A 52 13.58 4.69 10.47
N ASP A 53 12.94 5.84 10.59
CA ASP A 53 13.41 6.94 11.40
C ASP A 53 13.68 6.47 12.86
N PRO A 54 14.89 6.65 13.41
CA PRO A 54 15.21 6.21 14.76
C PRO A 54 14.36 6.88 15.84
N GLU A 55 13.84 8.09 15.60
CA GLU A 55 12.96 8.78 16.54
C GLU A 55 11.62 8.05 16.73
N PHE A 56 11.24 7.20 15.78
CA PHE A 56 10.01 6.42 15.83
C PHE A 56 10.06 5.27 16.85
N LYS A 57 11.25 4.75 17.21
CA LYS A 57 11.42 3.54 18.02
C LYS A 57 10.57 3.50 19.29
N ASN A 58 10.58 4.60 20.06
CA ASN A 58 9.84 4.66 21.33
C ASN A 58 8.32 4.72 21.11
N ARG A 59 7.85 5.38 20.05
CA ARG A 59 6.43 5.46 19.69
C ARG A 59 5.92 4.11 19.19
N ALA A 60 6.71 3.45 18.36
CA ALA A 60 6.44 2.12 17.84
C ALA A 60 6.18 1.10 18.97
N ARG A 61 7.08 1.07 19.96
CA ARG A 61 6.96 0.18 21.12
C ARG A 61 5.73 0.50 21.98
N LYS A 62 5.44 1.78 22.22
CA LYS A 62 4.25 2.20 23.00
C LYS A 62 2.94 1.86 22.28
N GLY A 63 2.94 1.92 20.95
CA GLY A 63 1.77 1.61 20.11
C GLY A 63 1.49 0.12 19.92
N GLY A 64 2.31 -0.78 20.49
CA GLY A 64 2.11 -2.23 20.36
C GLY A 64 2.34 -2.76 18.93
N PHE A 65 3.12 -2.03 18.12
CA PHE A 65 3.50 -2.48 16.80
C PHE A 65 4.69 -3.45 16.89
N GLU A 66 4.60 -4.57 16.20
CA GLU A 66 5.60 -5.64 16.27
C GLU A 66 6.20 -5.98 14.90
N ARG A 67 5.48 -5.67 13.83
CA ARG A 67 5.93 -5.94 12.47
C ARG A 67 5.86 -4.70 11.62
N ILE A 68 6.77 -4.65 10.67
CA ILE A 68 6.85 -3.67 9.60
C ILE A 68 6.58 -4.40 8.29
N GLY A 69 5.83 -3.78 7.39
CA GLY A 69 5.48 -4.39 6.12
C GLY A 69 5.60 -3.45 4.94
N VAL A 70 5.67 -4.04 3.75
CA VAL A 70 5.61 -3.35 2.47
C VAL A 70 4.40 -3.81 1.70
N ARG A 71 3.64 -2.83 1.22
CA ARG A 71 2.56 -3.01 0.25
C ARG A 71 3.09 -2.58 -1.10
N GLN A 72 3.25 -3.52 -2.02
CA GLN A 72 3.55 -3.24 -3.41
C GLN A 72 2.24 -3.03 -4.17
N TYR A 73 2.08 -1.86 -4.77
CA TYR A 73 0.98 -1.59 -5.69
C TYR A 73 1.38 -1.97 -7.12
N CYS A 74 0.56 -2.83 -7.72
CA CYS A 74 0.71 -3.31 -9.08
C CYS A 74 -0.32 -2.64 -9.98
N HIS A 75 0.12 -1.64 -10.75
CA HIS A 75 -0.74 -0.92 -11.68
C HIS A 75 -1.00 -1.73 -12.94
N ALA A 76 -2.25 -1.72 -13.36
CA ALA A 76 -2.72 -2.33 -14.59
C ALA A 76 -2.72 -1.30 -15.72
N PHE A 77 -2.07 -1.60 -16.84
CA PHE A 77 -2.12 -0.72 -18.02
C PHE A 77 -3.16 -1.28 -19.02
N GLY A 78 -4.17 -0.47 -19.37
CA GLY A 78 -5.26 -0.81 -20.29
C GLY A 78 -6.62 -1.00 -19.62
N ASP A 79 -7.69 -0.96 -20.41
CA ASP A 79 -9.06 -0.63 -19.96
C ASP A 79 -9.82 -1.71 -19.15
N TYR A 80 -9.27 -2.92 -19.04
CA TYR A 80 -10.00 -4.07 -18.45
C TYR A 80 -9.29 -4.77 -17.29
N ASN A 81 -8.16 -4.23 -16.83
CA ASN A 81 -7.39 -4.84 -15.75
C ASN A 81 -7.52 -4.03 -14.47
N THR A 82 -8.03 -4.65 -13.41
CA THR A 82 -8.00 -4.04 -12.07
C THR A 82 -6.55 -4.01 -11.57
N PRO A 83 -6.10 -3.00 -10.82
CA PRO A 83 -4.85 -3.07 -10.07
C PRO A 83 -4.85 -4.20 -9.03
N THR A 84 -3.68 -4.63 -8.56
CA THR A 84 -3.53 -5.55 -7.40
C THR A 84 -2.55 -4.98 -6.41
N GLU A 85 -2.57 -5.53 -5.21
CA GLU A 85 -1.56 -5.30 -4.19
C GLU A 85 -0.95 -6.63 -3.75
N ASN A 86 0.35 -6.61 -3.48
CA ASN A 86 1.05 -7.71 -2.84
C ASN A 86 1.72 -7.20 -1.56
N TRP A 87 1.90 -8.10 -0.60
CA TRP A 87 2.28 -7.73 0.75
C TRP A 87 3.43 -8.60 1.25
N GLY A 88 4.33 -8.00 2.03
CA GLY A 88 5.42 -8.69 2.72
C GLY A 88 5.69 -8.03 4.06
N TYR A 89 6.24 -8.77 5.02
CA TYR A 89 6.38 -8.34 6.41
C TYR A 89 7.66 -8.87 7.04
N SER A 90 8.15 -8.18 8.07
CA SER A 90 9.26 -8.61 8.93
C SER A 90 8.99 -8.12 10.36
N ASP A 91 9.60 -8.78 11.34
CA ASP A 91 9.66 -8.27 12.72
C ASP A 91 10.31 -6.88 12.74
N MET A 92 9.75 -5.98 13.54
CA MET A 92 10.18 -4.59 13.64
C MET A 92 11.13 -4.42 14.85
N ASN A 93 12.42 -4.68 14.61
CA ASN A 93 13.47 -4.63 15.64
C ASN A 93 14.68 -3.77 15.25
N ARG A 94 14.66 -3.16 14.07
CA ARG A 94 15.74 -2.34 13.48
C ARG A 94 15.29 -0.89 13.27
N PHE A 95 16.18 0.06 13.55
CA PHE A 95 15.89 1.50 13.43
C PHE A 95 17.17 2.26 13.06
N GLY A 96 17.03 3.31 12.24
CA GLY A 96 18.15 4.11 11.76
C GLY A 96 18.81 3.58 10.47
N PRO A 97 19.63 4.42 9.81
CA PRO A 97 20.21 4.13 8.50
C PRO A 97 21.18 2.94 8.49
N GLU A 98 21.84 2.67 9.62
CA GLU A 98 22.77 1.53 9.79
C GLU A 98 22.05 0.18 9.92
N ASN A 99 20.73 0.20 10.11
CA ASN A 99 19.93 -1.01 10.33
C ASN A 99 18.75 -1.05 9.34
N PRO A 100 19.00 -1.18 8.02
CA PRO A 100 17.92 -1.26 7.04
C PRO A 100 17.13 -2.56 7.17
N TYR A 101 15.87 -2.48 6.79
CA TYR A 101 15.03 -3.63 6.49
C TYR A 101 15.20 -4.00 5.02
N THR A 102 15.16 -5.30 4.72
CA THR A 102 14.89 -5.79 3.37
C THR A 102 13.66 -6.68 3.46
N ILE A 103 12.55 -6.24 2.85
CA ILE A 103 11.30 -6.98 2.80
C ILE A 103 11.12 -7.52 1.39
N TRP A 104 10.89 -8.83 1.29
CA TRP A 104 10.54 -9.49 0.04
C TRP A 104 9.03 -9.53 -0.11
N VAL A 105 8.55 -9.21 -1.31
CA VAL A 105 7.14 -9.17 -1.66
C VAL A 105 6.95 -9.98 -2.93
N PRO A 106 5.93 -10.85 -3.05
CA PRO A 106 5.63 -11.52 -4.31
C PRO A 106 5.53 -10.52 -5.46
N ARG A 107 6.08 -10.85 -6.62
CA ARG A 107 5.96 -10.03 -7.83
C ARG A 107 4.50 -9.82 -8.24
N CYS A 108 4.25 -8.81 -9.07
CA CYS A 108 2.94 -8.61 -9.70
C CYS A 108 2.52 -9.83 -10.54
N LYS A 109 1.19 -10.09 -10.60
CA LYS A 109 0.61 -11.29 -11.23
C LYS A 109 1.21 -11.62 -12.60
N LYS A 110 1.52 -12.90 -12.84
CA LYS A 110 2.24 -13.41 -14.03
C LYS A 110 1.44 -13.19 -15.32
N THR A 111 0.14 -13.50 -15.26
CA THR A 111 -0.79 -13.57 -16.39
C THR A 111 -1.40 -12.23 -16.80
N ASP A 112 -1.36 -11.24 -15.91
CA ASP A 112 -2.08 -9.99 -16.12
C ASP A 112 -1.10 -8.88 -16.53
N ASN A 113 -1.54 -7.86 -17.26
CA ASN A 113 -0.71 -6.69 -17.61
C ASN A 113 -0.54 -5.73 -16.42
N ARG A 114 -0.06 -6.27 -15.30
CA ARG A 114 0.18 -5.58 -14.04
C ARG A 114 1.68 -5.47 -13.77
N HIS A 115 2.12 -4.26 -13.45
CA HIS A 115 3.54 -3.94 -13.22
C HIS A 115 3.69 -3.13 -11.94
N VAL A 116 4.87 -3.20 -11.34
CA VAL A 116 5.19 -2.44 -10.13
C VAL A 116 5.06 -0.94 -10.43
N HIS A 117 4.40 -0.20 -9.53
CA HIS A 117 4.13 1.23 -9.74
C HIS A 117 4.42 2.09 -8.52
N SER A 118 4.00 1.65 -7.34
CA SER A 118 4.30 2.34 -6.08
C SER A 118 4.45 1.32 -4.96
N TYR A 119 4.97 1.78 -3.83
CA TYR A 119 4.97 1.01 -2.61
C TYR A 119 4.73 1.88 -1.38
N MET A 120 4.24 1.26 -0.31
CA MET A 120 4.03 1.90 0.97
C MET A 120 4.58 1.02 2.08
N VAL A 121 5.20 1.66 3.07
CA VAL A 121 5.61 1.00 4.32
C VAL A 121 4.49 1.18 5.35
N PHE A 122 4.17 0.13 6.10
CA PHE A 122 3.10 0.16 7.09
C PHE A 122 3.42 -0.68 8.32
N LEU A 123 2.71 -0.42 9.41
CA LEU A 123 2.90 -1.03 10.72
C LEU A 123 1.79 -2.03 11.03
N VAL A 124 2.15 -3.14 11.68
CA VAL A 124 1.19 -4.17 12.12
C VAL A 124 1.42 -4.49 13.59
N GLY A 125 0.31 -4.64 14.31
CA GLY A 125 0.32 -5.12 15.70
C GLY A 125 0.44 -6.63 15.83
N HIS A 126 0.34 -7.09 17.08
CA HIS A 126 0.47 -8.49 17.48
C HIS A 126 -0.58 -9.42 16.84
N SER A 127 -1.79 -8.93 16.56
CA SER A 127 -2.77 -9.68 15.77
C SER A 127 -2.54 -9.43 14.29
N ASN A 128 -2.17 -10.49 13.56
CA ASN A 128 -1.81 -10.47 12.14
C ASN A 128 -2.90 -9.94 11.18
N ALA A 129 -4.05 -9.51 11.68
CA ALA A 129 -5.23 -9.19 10.90
C ALA A 129 -5.34 -7.72 10.47
N HIS A 130 -4.64 -6.78 11.12
CA HIS A 130 -4.89 -5.36 10.89
C HIS A 130 -3.63 -4.51 10.74
N VAL A 131 -3.57 -3.75 9.63
CA VAL A 131 -2.66 -2.60 9.51
C VAL A 131 -3.08 -1.60 10.57
N LEU A 132 -2.19 -1.32 11.52
CA LEU A 132 -2.48 -0.41 12.63
C LEU A 132 -1.99 1.02 12.35
N GLY A 133 -1.11 1.21 11.36
CA GLY A 133 -0.63 2.52 10.95
C GLY A 133 0.09 2.47 9.61
N SER A 134 0.17 3.60 8.92
CA SER A 134 1.00 3.76 7.72
C SER A 134 2.24 4.59 8.05
N CYS A 135 3.34 4.26 7.37
CA CYS A 135 4.51 5.10 7.34
C CYS A 135 4.35 6.02 6.14
N GLY A 136 3.82 7.23 6.32
CA GLY A 136 3.64 8.19 5.22
C GLY A 136 2.68 7.76 4.11
N LEU A 137 2.91 8.32 2.91
CA LEU A 137 2.18 8.05 1.68
C LEU A 137 2.95 7.08 0.79
N ASP A 138 2.26 6.46 -0.16
CA ASP A 138 2.87 5.68 -1.23
C ASP A 138 3.97 6.47 -1.94
N ARG A 139 5.14 5.84 -2.11
CA ARG A 139 6.23 6.37 -2.93
C ARG A 139 6.18 5.72 -4.31
N ALA A 140 6.29 6.55 -5.35
CA ALA A 140 6.32 6.10 -6.74
C ALA A 140 7.63 5.37 -7.07
N ILE A 141 7.54 4.38 -7.96
CA ILE A 141 8.67 3.57 -8.44
C ILE A 141 8.88 3.84 -9.92
N CYS A 142 10.10 4.19 -10.30
CA CYS A 142 10.51 4.35 -11.67
C CYS A 142 11.41 3.19 -12.10
N THR A 143 10.99 2.50 -13.15
CA THR A 143 11.72 1.39 -13.75
C THR A 143 12.07 1.75 -15.20
N GLU A 144 13.20 1.26 -15.71
CA GLU A 144 13.63 1.53 -17.11
C GLU A 144 12.64 0.99 -18.14
N LYS A 145 11.99 -0.13 -17.79
CA LYS A 145 10.93 -0.78 -18.55
C LYS A 145 9.87 -1.27 -17.58
N ARG A 146 8.65 -1.49 -18.07
CA ARG A 146 7.58 -2.12 -17.29
C ARG A 146 8.05 -3.49 -16.78
N THR A 147 7.98 -3.70 -15.47
CA THR A 147 8.41 -4.95 -14.84
C THR A 147 7.48 -5.36 -13.70
N LYS A 148 7.46 -6.66 -13.40
CA LYS A 148 6.63 -7.27 -12.36
C LYS A 148 7.33 -7.34 -11.01
N HIS A 149 8.63 -7.13 -10.98
CA HIS A 149 9.47 -7.26 -9.79
C HIS A 149 10.64 -6.30 -9.82
N VAL A 150 10.98 -5.74 -8.67
CA VAL A 150 12.04 -4.73 -8.53
C VAL A 150 12.98 -5.04 -7.38
N ASP A 151 14.21 -4.58 -7.46
CA ASP A 151 15.11 -4.49 -6.30
C ASP A 151 15.28 -3.01 -5.95
N LEU A 152 14.45 -2.51 -5.03
CA LEU A 152 14.37 -1.10 -4.68
C LEU A 152 15.18 -0.83 -3.41
N LYS A 153 16.05 0.17 -3.48
CA LYS A 153 16.75 0.74 -2.32
C LYS A 153 16.29 2.17 -2.10
N ASP A 154 15.57 2.41 -1.01
CA ASP A 154 15.12 3.74 -0.62
C ASP A 154 16.00 4.28 0.50
N ILE A 155 16.77 5.31 0.16
CA ILE A 155 17.67 5.99 1.09
C ILE A 155 16.98 7.08 1.90
N THR A 156 15.70 7.37 1.63
CA THR A 156 14.94 8.37 2.37
C THR A 156 14.27 7.68 3.56
N PRO A 157 14.51 8.13 4.80
CA PRO A 157 13.89 7.54 5.97
C PRO A 157 12.37 7.48 5.86
N TRP A 158 11.77 6.40 6.34
CA TRP A 158 10.32 6.33 6.52
C TRP A 158 9.98 6.77 7.94
N THR A 159 9.17 7.83 8.03
CA THR A 159 8.59 8.31 9.29
C THR A 159 7.15 7.81 9.38
N CYS A 160 6.81 7.18 10.50
CA CYS A 160 5.49 6.62 10.72
C CYS A 160 4.68 7.41 11.74
N THR A 161 3.38 7.54 11.45
CA THR A 161 2.40 8.15 12.36
C THR A 161 1.67 7.03 13.11
N VAL A 162 1.50 7.23 14.43
CA VAL A 162 0.72 6.36 15.33
C VAL A 162 -0.62 7.01 15.58
#